data_AF-M9LZJ7-F1
#
_entry.id   AF-M9LZJ7-F1
#
_cell.length_a   1.000
_cell.length_b   1.000
_cell.length_c   1.000
_cell.angle_alpha   90.00
_cell.angle_beta   90.00
_cell.angle_gamma   90.00
#
_symmetry.space_group_name_H-M   'P 1'
#
loop_
_entity.id
_entity.type
_entity.pdbx_description
1 polymer ?
#
loop_
_entity_poly.entity_id
_entity_poly.type
_entity_poly.pdbx_seq_one_letter_code
_entity_poly.pdbx_strand_id
1 'polypeptide(L)' 'MALLSDELLMDSYEQAIKLGLDDDFIALLLAEIQKRRLHPTLFPKPVCR' A
#
# COMPACT_ATOMS: atom_id res chain seq x y z
N MET A 1 5.43 2.79 10.09
CA MET A 1 4.98 4.07 9.50
C MET A 1 3.71 4.60 10.18
N ALA A 2 3.62 4.50 11.51
CA ALA A 2 2.39 4.74 12.27
C ALA A 2 1.80 6.16 12.13
N LEU A 3 2.61 7.14 11.72
CA LEU A 3 2.20 8.54 11.57
C LEU A 3 1.60 8.86 10.19
N LEU A 4 1.77 7.98 9.18
CA LEU A 4 1.15 8.20 7.88
C LEU A 4 -0.36 7.93 7.98
N SER A 5 -1.18 8.80 7.38
CA SER A 5 -2.57 8.47 7.11
C SER A 5 -2.65 7.30 6.14
N ASP A 6 -3.78 6.60 6.12
CA ASP A 6 -3.96 5.43 5.26
C ASP A 6 -3.83 5.79 3.77
N GLU A 7 -4.36 6.96 3.38
CA GLU A 7 -4.22 7.51 2.03
C GLU A 7 -2.77 7.79 1.66
N LEU A 8 -2.01 8.44 2.55
CA LEU A 8 -0.61 8.78 2.29
C LEU A 8 0.29 7.54 2.29
N LEU A 9 -0.02 6.54 3.13
CA LEU A 9 0.70 5.27 3.16
C LEU A 9 0.53 4.51 1.85
N MET A 10 -0.69 4.48 1.32
CA MET A 10 -1.03 3.87 0.03
C MET A 10 -0.32 4.58 -1.13
N ASP A 11 -0.39 5.91 -1.20
CA ASP A 11 0.29 6.67 -2.25
C ASP A 11 1.81 6.50 -2.17
N SER A 12 2.38 6.57 -0.96
CA SER A 12 3.82 6.37 -0.75
C SER A 12 4.30 4.99 -1.25
N TYR A 13 3.51 3.94 -1.02
CA TYR A 13 3.80 2.59 -1.53
C TYR A 13 3.78 2.54 -3.06
N GLU A 14 2.77 3.13 -3.69
CA GLU A 14 2.67 3.17 -5.15
C GLU A 14 3.82 3.98 -5.77
N GLN A 15 4.16 5.14 -5.21
CA GLN A 15 5.28 5.95 -5.67
C GLN A 15 6.62 5.24 -5.47
N ALA A 16 6.82 4.55 -4.34
CA ALA A 16 8.04 3.80 -4.07
C ALA A 16 8.29 2.69 -5.10
N ILE A 17 7.24 1.98 -5.52
CA ILE A 17 7.31 1.00 -6.60
C ILE A 17 7.64 1.68 -7.94
N LYS A 18 6.92 2.76 -8.29
CA LYS A 18 7.13 3.47 -9.56
C LYS A 18 8.55 4.02 -9.71
N LEU A 19 9.12 4.49 -8.61
CA LEU A 19 10.47 5.05 -8.57
C LEU A 19 11.56 3.98 -8.43
N GLY A 20 11.19 2.71 -8.19
CA GLY A 20 12.13 1.63 -7.97
C GLY A 20 13.03 1.86 -6.74
N LEU A 21 12.42 2.31 -5.63
CA LEU A 21 13.15 2.49 -4.37
C LEU A 21 13.57 1.14 -3.76
N ASP A 22 14.42 1.20 -2.73
CA ASP A 22 14.96 0.02 -2.07
C ASP A 22 13.87 -0.97 -1.63
N ASP A 23 14.10 -2.26 -1.92
CA ASP A 23 13.14 -3.34 -1.63
C ASP A 23 12.80 -3.41 -0.14
N ASP A 24 13.76 -3.15 0.75
CA ASP A 24 13.54 -3.10 2.20
C ASP A 24 12.59 -1.97 2.59
N PHE A 25 12.66 -0.81 1.92
CA PHE A 25 11.76 0.30 2.15
C PHE A 25 10.34 -0.02 1.66
N ILE A 26 10.22 -0.64 0.49
CA ILE A 26 8.93 -1.09 -0.06
C ILE A 26 8.31 -2.16 0.86
N ALA A 27 9.10 -3.10 1.37
CA ALA A 27 8.65 -4.13 2.30
C ALA A 27 8.13 -3.53 3.62
N LEU A 28 8.76 -2.46 4.12
CA LEU A 28 8.29 -1.74 5.31
C LEU A 28 6.92 -1.08 5.10
N LEU A 29 6.70 -0.45 3.93
CA LEU A 29 5.40 0.12 3.55
C LEU A 29 4.33 -0.98 3.48
N LEU A 30 4.65 -2.08 2.80
CA LEU A 30 3.76 -3.21 2.63
C LEU A 30 3.36 -3.86 3.96
N ALA A 31 4.32 -4.03 4.88
CA ALA A 31 4.07 -4.58 6.21
C ALA A 31 3.10 -3.70 7.02
N GLU A 32 3.22 -2.38 6.93
CA GLU A 32 2.30 -1.46 7.59
C GLU A 32 0.89 -1.49 6.95
N ILE A 33 0.80 -1.53 5.61
CA ILE A 33 -0.47 -1.67 4.87
C ILE A 33 -1.22 -2.94 5.30
N GLN A 34 -0.51 -4.07 5.37
CA GLN A 34 -1.06 -5.35 5.82
C GLN A 34 -1.50 -5.29 7.28
N LYS A 35 -0.69 -4.69 8.16
CA LYS A 35 -1.01 -4.53 9.59
C LYS A 35 -2.32 -3.76 9.80
N ARG A 36 -2.57 -2.74 8.98
CA ARG A 36 -3.79 -1.91 9.02
C ARG A 36 -4.97 -2.50 8.25
N ARG A 37 -4.76 -3.63 7.55
CA ARG A 37 -5.75 -4.24 6.65
C ARG A 37 -6.28 -3.28 5.59
N LEU A 38 -5.40 -2.38 5.14
CA LEU A 38 -5.73 -1.52 4.01
C LEU A 38 -5.71 -2.38 2.77
N HIS A 39 -6.88 -2.54 2.15
CA HIS A 39 -6.97 -3.16 0.85
C HIS A 39 -6.57 -2.10 -0.18
N PRO A 40 -5.53 -2.33 -0.99
CA PRO A 40 -5.37 -1.57 -2.22
C PRO A 40 -6.68 -1.78 -2.97
N THR A 41 -7.49 -0.73 -3.13
CA THR A 41 -8.75 -0.78 -3.87
C THR A 41 -8.44 -0.87 -5.37
N LEU A 42 -7.68 -1.88 -5.77
CA LEU A 42 -7.27 -2.10 -7.14
C LEU A 42 -8.27 -2.96 -7.91
N PHE A 43 -9.33 -3.50 -7.28
CA PHE A 43 -10.41 -4.13 -8.03
C PHE A 43 -11.79 -3.91 -7.38
N PRO A 44 -12.80 -3.48 -8.16
CA PRO A 44 -14.19 -3.61 -7.73
C PRO A 44 -14.43 -5.10 -7.45
N LYS A 45 -15.10 -5.38 -6.33
CA LYS A 45 -15.53 -6.74 -5.97
C LYS A 45 -16.08 -7.44 -7.22
N PRO A 46 -15.77 -8.72 -7.47
CA PRO A 46 -16.39 -9.43 -8.57
C PRO A 46 -17.91 -9.35 -8.36
N VAL A 47 -18.60 -8.77 -9.32
CA VAL A 47 -20.06 -8.91 -9.44
C VAL A 47 -20.29 -10.39 -9.67
N CYS A 48 -20.75 -11.11 -8.64
CA CYS A 48 -21.37 -12.41 -8.85
C CYS A 48 -22.63 -12.17 -9.69
N ARG A 49 -22.58 -12.56 -10.97
CA ARG A 49 -23.77 -12.77 -11.79
C ARG A 49 -24.39 -14.12 -11.45
#